data_AF-A0A0B1TI09-F1
#
_entry.id   AF-A0A0B1TI09-F1
#
_cell.length_a   1.000
_cell.length_b   1.000
_cell.length_c   1.000
_cell.angle_alpha   90.00
_cell.angle_beta   90.00
_cell.angle_gamma   90.00
#
_symmetry.space_group_name_H-M   'P 1'
#
loop_
_entity.id
_entity.type
_entity.pdbx_description
1 polymer ?
#
loop_
_entity_poly.entity_id
_entity_poly.type
_entity_poly.pdbx_seq_one_letter_code
_entity_poly.pdbx_strand_id
1 'polypeptide(L)'
;MKKKAGKLSGGEKRKLCVAMAFIGGNELVMLDEPTVGMDPQSRILVRKLIEEKKKTRAIVLTTHYLEEAEAMGDFLYIMQMGRCVCSGTPYFLKAK
;
A
#
# COMPACT_ATOMS: atom_id res chain seq x y z
N MET A 1 9.83 15.62 -19.66
CA MET A 1 10.55 14.50 -20.32
C MET A 1 9.79 13.19 -20.08
N LYS A 2 9.48 12.40 -21.12
CA LYS A 2 8.92 11.05 -20.97
C LYS A 2 10.08 10.04 -20.89
N LYS A 3 10.30 9.42 -19.73
CA LYS A 3 11.28 8.33 -19.55
C LYS A 3 10.59 6.98 -19.83
N LYS A 4 11.27 6.06 -20.53
CA LYS A 4 10.79 4.68 -20.69
C LYS A 4 10.91 3.93 -19.35
N ALA A 5 10.04 2.95 -19.10
CA ALA A 5 10.02 2.18 -17.84
C ALA A 5 11.39 1.59 -17.46
N GLY A 6 12.16 1.11 -18.45
CA GLY A 6 13.51 0.57 -18.22
C GLY A 6 14.52 1.59 -17.67
N LYS A 7 14.30 2.89 -17.89
CA LYS A 7 15.18 4.00 -17.45
C LYS A 7 14.73 4.65 -16.14
N LEU A 8 13.69 4.12 -15.50
CA LEU A 8 13.19 4.62 -14.21
C LEU A 8 14.06 4.10 -13.06
N SER A 9 14.23 4.91 -12.01
CA SER A 9 14.82 4.48 -10.74
C SER A 9 13.96 3.42 -10.07
N GLY A 10 14.48 2.73 -9.04
CA GLY A 10 13.71 1.73 -8.29
C GLY A 10 12.40 2.28 -7.74
N GLY A 11 12.43 3.45 -7.09
CA GLY A 11 11.24 4.12 -6.57
C GLY A 11 10.29 4.59 -7.67
N GLU A 12 10.81 5.10 -8.80
CA GLU A 12 9.98 5.46 -9.97
C GLU A 12 9.27 4.22 -10.57
N LYS A 13 9.96 3.07 -10.67
CA LYS A 13 9.36 1.81 -11.12
C LYS A 13 8.27 1.33 -10.17
N ARG A 14 8.50 1.42 -8.85
CA ARG A 14 7.47 1.04 -7.86
C ARG A 14 6.23 1.94 -7.97
N LYS A 15 6.41 3.25 -8.18
CA LYS A 15 5.28 4.18 -8.45
C LYS A 15 4.51 3.79 -9.71
N LEU A 16 5.23 3.42 -10.78
CA LEU A 16 4.60 2.93 -12.00
C LEU A 16 3.80 1.64 -11.76
N CYS A 17 4.34 0.67 -11.01
CA CYS A 17 3.61 -0.55 -10.64
C CYS A 17 2.31 -0.26 -9.89
N VAL A 18 2.35 0.64 -8.90
CA VAL A 18 1.15 1.05 -8.17
C VAL A 18 0.15 1.72 -9.12
N ALA A 19 0.60 2.63 -10.00
CA ALA A 19 -0.28 3.29 -10.96
C ALA A 19 -0.94 2.29 -11.92
N MET A 20 -0.20 1.29 -12.40
CA MET A 20 -0.74 0.22 -13.25
C MET A 20 -1.82 -0.60 -12.53
N ALA A 21 -1.68 -0.86 -11.23
CA ALA A 21 -2.68 -1.61 -10.47
C ALA A 21 -4.06 -0.90 -10.41
N PHE A 22 -4.07 0.44 -10.45
CA PHE A 22 -5.30 1.24 -10.35
C PHE A 22 -5.93 1.62 -11.70
N ILE A 23 -5.22 1.46 -12.82
CA ILE A 23 -5.67 1.96 -14.14
C ILE A 23 -6.89 1.22 -14.69
N GLY A 24 -7.03 -0.07 -14.36
CA GLY A 24 -8.05 -0.96 -14.95
C GLY A 24 -9.46 -0.84 -14.37
N GLY A 25 -9.71 0.08 -13.43
CA GLY A 25 -11.03 0.20 -12.79
C GLY A 25 -11.42 -1.00 -11.90
N ASN A 26 -10.45 -1.79 -11.45
CA ASN A 26 -10.68 -3.00 -10.66
C ASN A 26 -11.40 -2.71 -9.33
N GLU A 27 -12.39 -3.54 -8.98
CA GLU A 27 -13.10 -3.51 -7.70
C GLU A 27 -12.22 -3.97 -6.52
N LEU A 28 -11.24 -4.83 -6.80
CA LEU A 28 -10.24 -5.32 -5.85
C LEU A 28 -8.84 -5.03 -6.38
N VAL A 29 -7.99 -4.42 -5.55
CA VAL A 29 -6.58 -4.15 -5.86
C VAL A 29 -5.70 -4.77 -4.79
N MET A 30 -4.73 -5.60 -5.19
CA MET A 30 -3.75 -6.19 -4.28
C MET A 30 -2.39 -5.52 -4.48
N LEU A 31 -1.77 -5.04 -3.40
CA LEU A 31 -0.51 -4.30 -3.41
C LEU A 31 0.50 -4.96 -2.47
N ASP A 32 1.58 -5.50 -3.04
CA ASP A 32 2.67 -6.05 -2.24
C ASP A 32 3.77 -5.01 -1.98
N GLU A 33 3.92 -4.57 -0.74
CA GLU A 33 4.95 -3.63 -0.29
C GLU A 33 5.02 -2.33 -1.16
N PRO A 34 3.90 -1.60 -1.32
CA PRO A 34 3.75 -0.59 -2.38
C PRO A 34 4.65 0.65 -2.25
N THR A 35 5.21 0.90 -1.07
CA THR A 35 5.99 2.08 -0.68
C THR A 35 7.49 1.78 -0.50
N VAL A 36 7.89 0.51 -0.57
CA VAL A 36 9.26 0.08 -0.30
C VAL A 36 10.23 0.66 -1.33
N GLY A 37 11.35 1.20 -0.83
CA GLY A 37 12.39 1.82 -1.65
C GLY A 37 11.99 3.17 -2.25
N MET A 38 10.89 3.77 -1.80
CA MET A 38 10.50 5.13 -2.17
C MET A 38 11.06 6.17 -1.20
N ASP A 39 11.37 7.35 -1.75
CA ASP A 39 11.65 8.56 -0.97
C ASP A 39 10.39 9.02 -0.19
N PRO A 40 10.56 9.83 0.87
CA PRO A 40 9.44 10.26 1.72
C PRO A 40 8.29 10.93 0.95
N GLN A 41 8.58 11.75 -0.06
CA GLN A 41 7.54 12.44 -0.83
C GLN A 41 6.72 11.45 -1.66
N SER A 42 7.39 10.49 -2.30
CA SER A 42 6.73 9.43 -3.07
C SER A 42 5.82 8.55 -2.20
N ARG A 43 6.20 8.24 -0.96
CA ARG A 43 5.34 7.49 -0.02
C ARG A 43 4.05 8.23 0.31
N ILE A 44 4.14 9.54 0.57
CA ILE A 44 2.97 10.39 0.83
C ILE A 44 2.02 10.40 -0.38
N LEU A 45 2.56 10.46 -1.61
CA LEU A 45 1.75 10.41 -2.83
C LEU A 45 1.01 9.08 -2.98
N VAL A 46 1.70 7.95 -2.77
CA VAL A 46 1.07 6.62 -2.81
C VAL A 46 0.00 6.48 -1.74
N ARG A 47 0.26 6.96 -0.52
CA ARG A 47 -0.72 6.97 0.57
C ARG A 47 -1.98 7.74 0.21
N LYS A 48 -1.84 8.96 -0.34
CA LYS A 48 -2.98 9.78 -0.78
C LYS A 48 -3.79 9.07 -1.87
N LEU A 49 -3.11 8.42 -2.81
CA LEU A 49 -3.77 7.63 -3.85
C LEU A 49 -4.59 6.47 -3.25
N ILE A 50 -4.00 5.70 -2.33
CA ILE A 50 -4.69 4.59 -1.67
C ILE A 50 -5.91 5.10 -0.90
N GLU A 51 -5.78 6.20 -0.15
CA GLU A 51 -6.86 6.81 0.62
C GLU A 51 -8.02 7.33 -0.27
N GLU A 52 -7.70 7.86 -1.44
CA GLU A 52 -8.72 8.26 -2.41
C GLU A 52 -9.41 7.03 -3.02
N LYS A 53 -8.63 6.02 -3.42
CA LYS A 53 -9.14 4.86 -4.15
C LYS A 53 -9.94 3.92 -3.27
N LYS A 54 -9.59 3.74 -1.99
CA LYS A 54 -10.31 2.84 -1.07
C LYS A 54 -11.79 3.22 -0.86
N LYS A 55 -12.17 4.47 -1.15
CA LYS A 55 -13.56 4.94 -1.08
C LYS A 55 -14.51 4.26 -2.08
N THR A 56 -13.95 3.72 -3.16
CA THR A 56 -14.73 3.16 -4.28
C THR A 56 -14.36 1.71 -4.61
N ARG A 57 -13.33 1.15 -3.96
CA ARG A 57 -12.82 -0.19 -4.24
C ARG A 57 -12.19 -0.81 -3.00
N ALA A 58 -12.14 -2.14 -2.95
CA ALA A 58 -11.41 -2.87 -1.93
C ALA A 58 -9.91 -2.89 -2.25
N ILE A 59 -9.07 -2.64 -1.26
CA ILE A 59 -7.61 -2.67 -1.39
C ILE A 59 -7.04 -3.58 -0.32
N VAL A 60 -6.28 -4.60 -0.75
CA VAL A 60 -5.48 -5.44 0.14
C VAL A 60 -4.02 -5.04 -0.06
N LEU A 61 -3.37 -4.61 1.01
CA LEU A 61 -1.95 -4.25 0.95
C LEU A 61 -1.16 -5.02 2.01
N THR A 62 0.07 -5.36 1.68
CA THR A 62 1.06 -5.86 2.64
C THR A 62 2.09 -4.77 2.90
N THR A 63 2.54 -4.68 4.14
CA THR A 63 3.67 -3.83 4.54
C THR A 63 4.29 -4.40 5.79
N HIS A 64 5.61 -4.32 5.88
CA HIS A 64 6.35 -4.55 7.12
C HIS A 64 6.49 -3.28 7.97
N TYR A 65 6.02 -2.12 7.47
CA TYR A 65 6.01 -0.87 8.23
C TYR A 65 4.67 -0.68 8.97
N LEU A 66 4.70 -0.83 10.29
CA LEU A 66 3.50 -0.67 11.13
C LEU A 66 2.85 0.71 11.00
N GLU A 67 3.64 1.78 10.88
CA GLU A 67 3.14 3.14 10.67
C GLU A 67 2.33 3.27 9.37
N GLU A 68 2.72 2.54 8.32
CA GLU A 68 2.00 2.55 7.05
C GLU A 68 0.73 1.71 7.13
N ALA A 69 0.80 0.56 7.79
CA ALA A 69 -0.36 -0.29 8.05
C ALA A 69 -1.43 0.50 8.82
N GLU A 70 -1.03 1.19 9.89
CA GLU A 70 -1.94 2.03 10.67
C GLU A 70 -2.50 3.20 9.85
N ALA A 71 -1.67 3.89 9.08
CA ALA A 71 -2.09 5.08 8.36
C ALA A 71 -3.05 4.79 7.18
N MET A 72 -3.02 3.59 6.61
CA MET A 72 -3.80 3.24 5.41
C MET A 72 -4.86 2.17 5.65
N GLY A 73 -4.68 1.33 6.66
CA GLY A 73 -5.50 0.15 6.89
C GLY A 73 -6.75 0.46 7.71
N ASP A 74 -7.92 0.17 7.12
CA ASP A 74 -9.19 0.19 7.85
C ASP A 74 -9.30 -1.01 8.81
N PHE A 75 -8.68 -2.13 8.44
CA PHE A 75 -8.58 -3.35 9.23
C PHE A 75 -7.21 -4.01 8.99
N LEU A 76 -6.55 -4.45 10.06
CA LEU A 76 -5.20 -5.00 10.02
C LEU A 76 -5.20 -6.49 10.34
N TYR A 77 -4.30 -7.21 9.69
CA TYR A 77 -3.95 -8.60 9.97
C TYR A 77 -2.46 -8.68 10.26
N ILE A 78 -2.09 -9.13 11.46
CA ILE A 78 -0.70 -9.33 11.87
C ILE A 78 -0.34 -10.79 11.60
N MET A 79 0.64 -11.00 10.71
CA MET A 79 1.08 -12.31 10.27
C MET A 79 2.41 -12.68 10.94
N GLN A 80 2.51 -13.90 11.47
CA GLN A 80 3.74 -14.47 12.01
C GLN A 80 3.85 -15.94 11.63
N MET A 81 4.98 -16.36 11.04
CA MET A 81 5.24 -17.75 10.64
C MET A 81 4.10 -18.39 9.83
N GLY A 82 3.53 -17.64 8.89
CA GLY A 82 2.44 -18.11 8.02
C GLY A 82 1.05 -18.15 8.68
N ARG A 83 0.89 -17.64 9.91
CA ARG A 83 -0.40 -17.60 10.62
C ARG A 83 -0.77 -16.16 10.97
N CYS A 84 -2.06 -15.86 10.91
CA CYS A 84 -2.60 -14.62 11.46
C CYS A 84 -2.67 -14.74 12.99
N VAL A 85 -1.85 -13.96 13.69
CA VAL A 85 -1.77 -13.99 15.15
C VAL A 85 -2.68 -12.95 15.81
N CYS A 86 -3.00 -11.88 15.08
CA CYS A 86 -3.92 -10.85 15.57
C CYS A 86 -4.60 -10.16 14.39
N SER A 87 -5.83 -9.72 14.58
CA SER A 87 -6.58 -9.00 13.55
C SER A 87 -7.59 -8.05 14.18
N GLY A 88 -7.79 -6.89 13.58
CA GLY A 88 -8.72 -5.88 14.09
C GLY A 88 -8.48 -4.51 13.48
N THR A 89 -9.30 -3.53 13.87
CA THR A 89 -9.04 -2.13 13.51
C THR A 89 -7.75 -1.65 14.18
N PRO A 90 -7.03 -0.66 13.62
CA PRO A 90 -5.84 -0.11 14.25
C PRO A 90 -6.08 0.35 15.70
N TYR A 91 -7.26 0.95 15.96
CA TYR A 91 -7.67 1.37 17.29
C TYR A 91 -7.80 0.18 18.27
N PHE A 92 -8.48 -0.89 17.85
CA PHE A 92 -8.65 -2.09 18.67
C PHE A 92 -7.31 -2.75 19.00
N LEU A 93 -6.40 -2.81 18.03
CA LEU A 93 -5.09 -3.45 18.20
C LEU A 93 -4.14 -2.65 19.10
N LYS A 94 -4.31 -1.33 19.22
CA LYS A 94 -3.53 -0.48 20.15
C LYS A 94 -4.02 -0.54 21.60
N ALA A 95 -5.29 -0.88 21.80
CA ALA A 95 -5.91 -0.94 23.12
C ALA A 95 -5.62 -2.25 23.87
N LYS A 96 -4.81 -3.13 23.30
CA LYS A 96 -4.54 -4.49 23.76
C LYS A 96 -3.05 -4.69 24.01
#